data_AF-A0A6S6T390-F1
#
_entry.id   AF-A0A6S6T390-F1
#
_cell.length_a   1.000
_cell.length_b   1.000
_cell.length_c   1.000
_cell.angle_alpha   90.00
_cell.angle_beta   90.00
_cell.angle_gamma   90.00
#
_symmetry.space_group_name_H-M   'P 1'
#
loop_
_entity.id
_entity.type
_entity.pdbx_description
1 polymer ?
#
loop_
_entity_poly.entity_id
_entity_poly.type
_entity_poly.pdbx_seq_one_letter_code
_entity_poly.pdbx_strand_id
1 'polypeptide(L)'
;MILDNNAKTRPDIDYPTKWGFKLIGKNKEALLACIKETMEGKEHLCSFGNTSKTGKFHSYNASCTVETEEERNRIFKYFENHDAVEMVV
;
A
#
# COMPACT_ATOMS: atom_id res chain seq x y z
N MET A 1 21.20 23.94 27.92
CA MET A 1 21.55 22.74 27.13
C MET A 1 20.85 22.87 25.78
N ILE A 2 21.62 22.71 24.71
CA ILE A 2 21.19 22.74 23.31
C ILE A 2 20.36 21.49 23.02
N LEU A 3 19.24 21.65 22.32
CA LEU A 3 18.89 20.95 21.07
C LEU A 3 17.41 21.19 20.74
N ASP A 4 17.17 22.16 19.85
CA ASP A 4 15.99 22.20 19.00
C ASP A 4 15.81 20.84 18.32
N ASN A 5 14.86 20.03 18.79
CA ASN A 5 14.37 18.92 18.01
C ASN A 5 12.92 19.23 17.66
N ASN A 6 12.73 19.68 16.42
CA ASN A 6 11.50 19.55 15.66
C ASN A 6 11.06 18.08 15.71
N ALA A 7 10.45 17.66 16.81
CA ALA A 7 9.89 16.35 16.95
C ALA A 7 8.64 16.36 16.07
N LYS A 8 8.82 16.03 14.79
CA LYS A 8 7.85 15.22 14.07
C LYS A 8 7.62 13.99 14.95
N THR A 9 6.76 14.13 15.95
CA THR A 9 6.15 13.01 16.64
C THR A 9 5.47 12.25 15.52
N ARG A 10 6.11 11.16 15.08
CA ARG A 10 5.45 10.16 14.24
C ARG A 10 4.13 9.87 14.96
N PRO A 11 2.98 9.96 14.28
CA PRO A 11 1.70 9.71 14.93
C PRO A 11 1.80 8.37 15.65
N ASP A 12 1.42 8.36 16.92
CA ASP A 12 1.31 7.11 17.68
C ASP A 12 0.15 6.35 17.04
N ILE A 13 0.48 5.36 16.22
CA ILE A 13 -0.50 4.53 15.54
C ILE A 13 -0.70 3.33 16.45
N ASP A 14 -1.89 3.22 17.04
CA ASP A 14 -2.32 2.02 17.73
C ASP A 14 -2.44 0.87 16.73
N TYR A 15 -1.55 -0.10 16.85
CA TYR A 15 -1.62 -1.35 16.11
C TYR A 15 -2.30 -2.44 16.97
N PRO A 16 -3.04 -3.38 16.38
CA PRO A 16 -3.27 -3.56 14.95
C PRO A 16 -4.25 -2.54 14.35
N THR A 17 -3.91 -1.98 13.19
CA THR A 17 -4.77 -1.05 12.47
C THR A 17 -4.98 -1.49 11.03
N LYS A 18 -6.12 -1.10 10.43
CA LYS A 18 -6.37 -1.35 9.01
C LYS A 18 -5.68 -0.28 8.19
N TRP A 19 -4.69 -0.68 7.41
CA TRP A 19 -3.98 0.20 6.48
C TRP A 19 -4.46 -0.05 5.05
N GLY A 20 -4.82 1.03 4.35
CA GLY A 20 -5.15 1.00 2.93
C GLY A 20 -3.94 1.41 2.09
N PHE A 21 -3.56 0.58 1.14
CA PHE A 21 -2.57 0.86 0.11
C PHE A 21 -3.27 1.05 -1.22
N LYS A 22 -2.98 2.14 -1.91
CA LYS A 22 -3.44 2.38 -3.27
C LYS A 22 -2.30 2.09 -4.23
N LEU A 23 -2.43 1.03 -5.01
CA LEU A 23 -1.50 0.69 -6.07
C LEU A 23 -1.98 1.32 -7.37
N ILE A 24 -1.08 1.94 -8.11
CA ILE A 24 -1.33 2.58 -9.39
C ILE A 24 -0.32 2.03 -10.38
N GLY A 25 -0.80 1.58 -11.53
CA GLY A 25 0.06 1.06 -12.59
C GLY A 25 -0.67 0.99 -13.92
N LYS A 26 0.10 0.78 -14.99
CA LYS A 26 -0.49 0.64 -16.34
C LYS A 26 -1.12 -0.73 -16.59
N ASN A 27 -0.63 -1.78 -15.92
CA ASN A 27 -1.05 -3.16 -16.15
C ASN A 27 -2.03 -3.65 -15.07
N LYS A 28 -3.33 -3.63 -15.38
CA LYS A 28 -4.37 -4.08 -14.43
C LYS A 28 -4.22 -5.55 -14.00
N GLU A 29 -3.78 -6.42 -14.92
CA GLU A 29 -3.67 -7.85 -14.67
C GLU A 29 -2.49 -8.14 -13.76
N ALA A 30 -1.35 -7.50 -14.02
CA ALA A 30 -0.15 -7.63 -13.19
C ALA A 30 -0.36 -7.01 -11.80
N LEU A 31 -1.08 -5.88 -11.70
CA LEU A 31 -1.50 -5.31 -10.40
C LEU A 31 -2.42 -6.26 -9.63
N LEU A 32 -3.42 -6.83 -10.32
CA LEU A 32 -4.36 -7.76 -9.70
C LEU A 32 -3.63 -9.03 -9.23
N ALA A 33 -2.71 -9.56 -10.04
CA ALA A 33 -1.88 -10.71 -9.69
C ALA A 33 -1.00 -10.40 -8.48
N CYS A 34 -0.30 -9.26 -8.48
CA CYS A 34 0.50 -8.79 -7.35
C CYS A 34 -0.32 -8.70 -6.06
N ILE A 35 -1.51 -8.08 -6.11
CA ILE A 35 -2.38 -7.94 -4.94
C ILE A 35 -2.86 -9.31 -4.51
N LYS A 36 -3.29 -10.18 -5.42
CA LYS A 36 -3.65 -11.56 -5.10
C LYS A 36 -2.48 -12.26 -4.42
N GLU A 37 -1.29 -12.32 -5.01
CA GLU A 37 -0.13 -13.01 -4.44
C GLU A 37 0.28 -12.46 -3.07
N THR A 38 0.36 -11.13 -2.93
CA THR A 38 0.73 -10.48 -1.66
C THR A 38 -0.28 -10.79 -0.57
N MET A 39 -1.54 -10.97 -0.97
CA MET A 39 -2.64 -11.02 -0.05
C MET A 39 -3.24 -12.43 0.12
N GLU A 40 -2.89 -13.41 -0.72
CA GLU A 40 -3.30 -14.83 -0.75
C GLU A 40 -2.80 -15.58 0.49
N GLY A 41 -3.28 -15.15 1.67
CA GLY A 41 -2.83 -15.64 2.96
C GLY A 41 -3.20 -14.75 4.16
N LYS A 42 -3.72 -13.52 3.94
CA LYS A 42 -4.20 -12.64 5.02
C LYS A 42 -5.65 -12.23 4.81
N GLU A 43 -6.34 -11.74 5.83
CA GLU A 43 -7.61 -11.01 5.64
C GLU A 43 -7.32 -9.62 5.08
N HIS A 44 -7.76 -9.39 3.84
CA HIS A 44 -7.54 -8.13 3.13
C HIS A 44 -8.72 -7.81 2.24
N LEU A 45 -8.90 -6.51 2.01
CA LEU A 45 -9.92 -5.96 1.13
C LEU A 45 -9.23 -5.42 -0.11
N CYS A 46 -9.36 -6.13 -1.22
CA CYS A 46 -8.97 -5.64 -2.53
C CYS A 46 -10.23 -5.10 -3.25
N SER A 47 -10.29 -3.79 -3.48
CA SER A 47 -11.26 -3.16 -4.35
C SER A 47 -10.58 -2.61 -5.60
N PHE A 48 -11.17 -2.91 -6.75
CA PHE A 48 -10.80 -2.26 -8.00
C PHE A 48 -11.10 -0.76 -7.88
N GLY A 49 -10.10 0.07 -8.14
CA GLY A 49 -10.23 1.52 -8.08
C GLY A 49 -10.74 2.11 -9.39
N ASN A 50 -10.40 3.37 -9.63
CA ASN A 50 -10.73 4.04 -10.88
C ASN A 50 -9.74 3.66 -11.98
N THR A 51 -10.29 3.47 -13.18
CA THR A 51 -9.49 3.42 -14.41
C THR A 51 -9.44 4.82 -14.99
N SER A 52 -8.27 5.24 -15.46
CA SER A 52 -8.10 6.57 -16.08
C SER A 52 -9.02 6.73 -17.28
N LYS A 53 -9.43 7.97 -17.60
CA LYS A 53 -10.31 8.30 -18.75
C LYS A 53 -9.82 7.76 -20.09
N THR A 54 -8.51 7.53 -20.23
CA THR A 54 -7.85 6.96 -21.42
C THR A 54 -7.60 5.45 -21.34
N GLY A 55 -7.96 4.76 -20.25
CA GLY A 55 -7.73 3.33 -20.08
C GLY A 55 -6.28 2.90 -19.88
N LYS A 56 -5.33 3.85 -19.80
CA LYS A 56 -3.89 3.54 -19.71
C LYS A 56 -3.40 3.21 -18.31
N PHE A 57 -4.09 3.69 -17.27
CA PHE A 57 -3.70 3.47 -15.88
C PHE A 57 -4.87 2.95 -15.07
N HIS A 58 -4.57 1.98 -14.22
CA HIS A 58 -5.49 1.35 -13.30
C HIS A 58 -5.01 1.59 -11.88
N SER A 59 -5.95 1.94 -11.02
CA SER A 59 -5.71 2.01 -9.58
C SER A 59 -6.42 0.86 -8.90
N TYR A 60 -5.78 0.28 -7.91
CA TYR A 60 -6.34 -0.71 -7.02
C TYR A 60 -6.18 -0.24 -5.59
N ASN A 61 -7.20 -0.48 -4.78
CA ASN A 61 -7.16 -0.21 -3.36
C ASN A 61 -7.09 -1.53 -2.61
N ALA A 62 -6.01 -1.73 -1.87
CA ALA A 62 -5.71 -2.95 -1.16
C ALA A 62 -5.58 -2.60 0.33
N SER A 63 -6.53 -3.02 1.15
CA SER A 63 -6.54 -2.74 2.58
C SER A 63 -6.21 -4.01 3.36
N CYS A 64 -5.27 -3.95 4.29
CA CYS A 64 -4.92 -5.07 5.15
C CYS A 64 -4.75 -4.61 6.60
N THR A 65 -4.93 -5.53 7.53
CA THR A 65 -4.61 -5.27 8.94
C THR A 65 -3.10 -5.40 9.11
N VAL A 66 -2.47 -4.35 9.64
CA VAL A 66 -1.04 -4.34 9.98
C VAL A 66 -0.90 -4.33 11.49
N GLU A 67 -0.03 -5.18 12.00
CA GLU A 67 0.22 -5.29 13.46
C GLU A 67 1.38 -4.39 13.92
N THR A 68 2.20 -3.88 13.00
CA THR A 68 3.35 -3.00 13.30
C THR A 68 3.67 -2.05 12.13
N GLU A 69 4.40 -0.97 12.43
CA GLU A 69 4.98 -0.08 11.39
C GLU A 69 5.89 -0.85 10.44
N GLU A 70 6.68 -1.79 10.97
CA GLU A 70 7.58 -2.62 10.18
C GLU A 70 6.83 -3.51 9.18
N GLU A 71 5.70 -4.08 9.59
CA GLU A 71 4.86 -4.87 8.69
C GLU A 71 4.25 -3.99 7.59
N ARG A 72 3.70 -2.83 7.96
CA ARG A 72 3.23 -1.84 6.98
C ARG A 72 4.32 -1.47 5.97
N ASN A 73 5.54 -1.19 6.45
CA ASN A 73 6.63 -0.74 5.59
C ASN A 73 7.14 -1.87 4.68
N ARG A 74 7.13 -3.12 5.17
CA ARG A 74 7.41 -4.30 4.36
C ARG A 74 6.39 -4.48 3.25
N ILE A 75 5.10 -4.36 3.56
CA ILE A 75 4.01 -4.46 2.58
C ILE A 75 4.11 -3.33 1.54
N PHE A 76 4.33 -2.09 1.99
CA PHE A 76 4.52 -0.94 1.11
C PHE A 76 5.68 -1.15 0.14
N LYS A 77 6.85 -1.57 0.65
CA LYS A 77 8.03 -1.86 -0.19
C LYS A 77 7.81 -3.03 -1.13
N TYR A 78 7.08 -4.06 -0.72
CA TYR A 78 6.76 -5.20 -1.58
C TYR A 78 5.96 -4.73 -2.80
N PHE A 79 4.94 -3.90 -2.57
CA PHE A 79 4.18 -3.28 -3.65
C PHE A 79 5.04 -2.35 -4.49
N GLU A 80 5.82 -1.45 -3.87
CA GLU A 80 6.70 -0.51 -4.59
C GLU A 80 7.76 -1.20 -5.46
N ASN A 81 8.30 -2.34 -5.01
CA ASN A 81 9.30 -3.11 -5.76
C ASN A 81 8.68 -4.02 -6.83
N HIS A 82 7.35 -4.14 -6.87
CA HIS A 82 6.70 -5.00 -7.83
C HIS A 82 6.65 -4.32 -9.20
N ASP A 83 7.13 -4.99 -10.25
CA ASP A 83 7.25 -4.43 -11.62
C ASP A 83 5.92 -3.90 -12.19
N ALA A 84 4.81 -4.50 -11.74
CA ALA A 84 3.45 -4.09 -12.09
C ALA A 84 2.99 -2.74 -11.49
N VAL A 85 3.62 -2.31 -10.40
CA VAL A 85 3.22 -1.14 -9.60
C VAL A 85 4.13 0.02 -9.96
N GLU A 86 3.57 1.06 -10.57
CA GLU A 86 4.32 2.29 -10.84
C GLU A 86 4.36 3.21 -9.62
N MET A 87 3.31 3.17 -8.81
CA MET A 87 3.19 4.02 -7.63
C MET A 87 2.32 3.35 -6.59
N VAL A 88 2.74 3.40 -5.33
CA VAL A 88 1.93 3.00 -4.17
C VAL A 88 1.74 4.19 -3.24
N VAL A 89 0.51 4.38 -2.73
CA VAL A 89 0.10 5.51 -1.87
C VAL A 89 -0.61 5.01 -0.62
#